data_AF-A0A0N4Y0V0-F1
#
_entry.id   AF-A0A0N4Y0V0-F1
#
_cell.length_a   1.000
_cell.length_b   1.000
_cell.length_c   1.000
_cell.angle_alpha   90.00
_cell.angle_beta   90.00
_cell.angle_gamma   90.00
#
_symmetry.space_group_name_H-M   'P 1'
#
loop_
_entity.id
_entity.type
_entity.pdbx_description
1 polymer ?
#
loop_
_entity_poly.entity_id
_entity_poly.type
_entity_poly.pdbx_seq_one_letter_code
_entity_poly.pdbx_strand_id
1 'polypeptide(L)'
;MGQTLSEPVTTKESASCINDLFTVGSSCMQGWRINMEDAHTHLLSLPDDPRCAFFAVYDGHGGPKASQFAGINLHKQILQQEDYAQGNLPEALRKGFLALDEQMRADDEMRDDVSGATAVVVLVKDDVIHCANVGDSRAVVSVCGEARPLSFDHKPANEKEAKRILAAGGWVEFNRVNGNLALSRALGDFVFKRNDAIPPEQQIVTAYPDVISENITDDHEFLVLACDGIWDVLSNQEVVDFVRERLAENRDPQTICEELLTRCLAPDSQMGGVGCDNMTVVIVGLLQKQSPENLVTKCGRPSRADQVKRDDVHVDDDTRQTVPKETTDKPVNTEVEEEDEAPPAEFTA
;
A
#
# COMPACT_ATOMS: atom_id res chain seq x y z
N MET A 1 -0.48 -22.01 -8.48
CA MET A 1 -1.89 -21.58 -8.34
C MET A 1 -2.57 -22.56 -7.40
N GLY A 2 -3.26 -22.06 -6.38
CA GLY A 2 -4.06 -22.87 -5.46
C GLY A 2 -5.29 -23.47 -6.15
N GLN A 3 -6.04 -24.30 -5.43
CA GLN A 3 -7.31 -24.83 -5.93
C GLN A 3 -8.35 -23.71 -6.05
N THR A 4 -9.09 -23.70 -7.16
CA THR A 4 -10.20 -22.78 -7.41
C THR A 4 -11.52 -23.53 -7.43
N LEU A 5 -12.60 -22.82 -7.09
CA LEU A 5 -13.98 -23.31 -7.20
C LEU A 5 -14.45 -23.37 -8.67
N SER A 6 -15.56 -24.06 -8.91
CA SER A 6 -16.24 -24.06 -10.22
C SER A 6 -16.97 -22.75 -10.51
N GLU A 7 -17.33 -22.01 -9.47
CA GLU A 7 -17.94 -20.68 -9.52
C GLU A 7 -17.46 -19.86 -8.31
N PRO A 8 -17.35 -18.52 -8.43
CA PRO A 8 -16.87 -17.71 -7.33
C PRO A 8 -17.95 -17.49 -6.27
N VAL A 9 -17.55 -17.46 -5.02
CA VAL A 9 -18.41 -16.99 -3.92
C VAL A 9 -18.40 -15.46 -3.92
N THR A 10 -19.49 -14.87 -4.41
CA THR A 10 -19.61 -13.41 -4.64
C THR A 10 -20.31 -12.65 -3.51
N THR A 11 -20.75 -13.37 -2.47
CA THR A 11 -21.26 -12.78 -1.23
C THR A 11 -20.19 -11.90 -0.60
N LYS A 12 -20.60 -10.71 -0.16
CA LYS A 12 -19.73 -9.72 0.46
C LYS A 12 -20.09 -9.57 1.92
N GLU A 13 -19.07 -9.49 2.76
CA GLU A 13 -19.21 -9.06 4.15
C GLU A 13 -18.66 -7.65 4.25
N SER A 14 -19.55 -6.69 4.52
CA SER A 14 -19.23 -5.27 4.48
C SER A 14 -19.58 -4.58 5.79
N ALA A 15 -18.82 -3.56 6.15
CA ALA A 15 -19.07 -2.74 7.33
C ALA A 15 -18.76 -1.27 7.05
N SER A 16 -19.37 -0.39 7.83
CA SER A 16 -19.07 1.04 7.83
C SER A 16 -19.09 1.61 9.24
N CYS A 17 -18.25 2.61 9.48
CA CYS A 17 -18.25 3.38 10.73
C CYS A 17 -17.77 4.81 10.48
N ILE A 18 -18.16 5.73 11.37
CA ILE A 18 -17.83 7.16 11.24
C ILE A 18 -17.64 7.80 12.61
N ASN A 19 -16.71 8.75 12.70
CA ASN A 19 -16.57 9.70 13.80
C ASN A 19 -16.14 11.08 13.23
N ASP A 20 -15.75 12.02 14.08
CA ASP A 20 -15.35 13.37 13.64
C ASP A 20 -14.05 13.40 12.82
N LEU A 21 -13.26 12.33 12.84
CA LEU A 21 -11.95 12.25 12.17
C LEU A 21 -11.98 11.38 10.91
N PHE A 22 -12.84 10.37 10.87
CA PHE A 22 -12.83 9.33 9.84
C PHE A 22 -14.23 8.93 9.41
N THR A 23 -14.39 8.67 8.12
CA THR A 23 -15.48 7.86 7.57
C THR A 23 -14.86 6.62 6.94
N VAL A 24 -15.33 5.43 7.32
CA VAL A 24 -14.67 4.16 6.98
C VAL A 24 -15.67 3.21 6.36
N GLY A 25 -15.23 2.53 5.31
CA GLY A 25 -15.90 1.38 4.73
C GLY A 25 -14.93 0.21 4.63
N SER A 26 -15.42 -1.01 4.84
CA SER A 26 -14.70 -2.22 4.51
C SER A 26 -15.62 -3.19 3.78
N SER A 27 -15.02 -4.03 2.94
CA SER A 27 -15.70 -5.17 2.35
C SER A 27 -14.70 -6.30 2.11
N CYS A 28 -15.14 -7.53 2.28
CA CYS A 28 -14.38 -8.70 1.86
C CYS A 28 -15.24 -9.72 1.10
N MET A 29 -14.60 -10.50 0.22
CA MET A 29 -15.23 -11.49 -0.66
C MET A 29 -14.27 -12.64 -0.91
N GLN A 30 -14.77 -13.88 -0.76
CA GLN A 30 -13.96 -15.09 -0.96
C GLN A 30 -13.52 -15.27 -2.43
N GLY A 31 -14.38 -14.92 -3.38
CA GLY A 31 -14.06 -15.05 -4.80
C GLY A 31 -13.90 -16.50 -5.22
N TRP A 32 -12.85 -16.79 -6.00
CA TRP A 32 -12.64 -18.11 -6.61
C TRP A 32 -11.90 -19.11 -5.72
N ARG A 33 -11.33 -18.68 -4.59
CA ARG A 33 -10.62 -19.57 -3.65
C ARG A 33 -11.60 -20.49 -2.93
N ILE A 34 -11.13 -21.66 -2.52
CA ILE A 34 -11.93 -22.65 -1.77
C ILE A 34 -12.28 -22.19 -0.35
N ASN A 35 -11.42 -21.36 0.25
CA ASN A 35 -11.56 -20.83 1.60
C ASN A 35 -11.44 -19.30 1.56
N MET A 36 -11.99 -18.65 2.58
CA MET A 36 -11.70 -17.26 2.93
C MET A 36 -10.65 -17.25 4.05
N GLU A 37 -9.44 -16.80 3.74
CA GLU A 37 -8.31 -16.76 4.67
C GLU A 37 -7.94 -15.33 5.11
N ASP A 38 -8.52 -14.30 4.49
CA ASP A 38 -8.34 -12.91 4.90
C ASP A 38 -9.03 -12.56 6.23
N ALA A 39 -8.50 -11.55 6.90
CA ALA A 39 -9.14 -10.83 8.00
C ALA A 39 -8.86 -9.32 7.89
N HIS A 40 -9.62 -8.51 8.63
CA HIS A 40 -9.36 -7.07 8.72
C HIS A 40 -9.78 -6.50 10.07
N THR A 41 -9.32 -5.29 10.39
CA THR A 41 -9.67 -4.59 11.64
C THR A 41 -9.72 -3.10 11.38
N HIS A 42 -10.78 -2.42 11.82
CA HIS A 42 -10.92 -0.98 11.73
C HIS A 42 -11.48 -0.41 13.04
N LEU A 43 -10.60 0.19 13.85
CA LEU A 43 -10.91 0.80 15.14
C LEU A 43 -10.69 2.30 15.01
N LEU A 44 -11.77 3.09 15.07
CA LEU A 44 -11.68 4.55 14.97
C LEU A 44 -10.99 5.20 16.19
N SER A 45 -10.90 4.45 17.29
CA SER A 45 -10.20 4.81 18.52
C SER A 45 -9.82 3.53 19.26
N LEU A 46 -8.56 3.38 19.65
CA LEU A 46 -8.11 2.25 20.45
C LEU A 46 -8.65 2.35 21.88
N PRO A 47 -9.05 1.23 22.53
CA PRO A 47 -9.59 1.26 23.89
C PRO A 47 -8.68 1.94 24.91
N ASP A 48 -7.36 1.68 24.83
CA ASP A 48 -6.37 2.19 25.77
C ASP A 48 -5.68 3.49 25.31
N ASP A 49 -5.89 3.92 24.06
CA ASP A 49 -5.51 5.26 23.58
C ASP A 49 -6.57 5.79 22.58
N PRO A 50 -7.61 6.49 23.08
CA PRO A 50 -8.69 6.99 22.25
C PRO A 50 -8.28 8.00 21.17
N ARG A 51 -7.03 8.50 21.19
CA ARG A 51 -6.48 9.41 20.17
C ARG A 51 -5.88 8.68 18.98
N CYS A 52 -5.71 7.37 19.07
CA CYS A 52 -5.10 6.55 18.04
C CYS A 52 -6.17 5.71 17.34
N ALA A 53 -6.29 5.86 16.03
CA ALA A 53 -7.06 4.94 15.20
C ALA A 53 -6.15 3.81 14.68
N PHE A 54 -6.73 2.65 14.39
CA PHE A 54 -6.04 1.46 13.90
C PHE A 54 -6.83 0.84 12.75
N PHE A 55 -6.18 0.69 11.60
CA PHE A 55 -6.74 0.05 10.41
C PHE A 55 -5.79 -1.03 9.92
N ALA A 56 -6.30 -2.20 9.57
CA ALA A 56 -5.46 -3.28 9.08
C ALA A 56 -6.18 -4.23 8.15
N VAL A 57 -5.43 -4.80 7.21
CA VAL A 57 -5.81 -5.94 6.37
C VAL A 57 -4.75 -7.03 6.55
N TYR A 58 -5.21 -8.26 6.68
CA TYR A 58 -4.41 -9.45 6.85
C TYR A 58 -4.81 -10.47 5.77
N ASP A 59 -3.89 -10.78 4.87
CA ASP A 59 -4.07 -11.82 3.86
C ASP A 59 -3.48 -13.12 4.41
N GLY A 60 -4.34 -14.10 4.67
CA GLY A 60 -3.94 -15.37 5.26
C GLY A 60 -3.56 -16.40 4.19
N HIS A 61 -2.58 -17.24 4.49
CA HIS A 61 -2.23 -18.36 3.63
C HIS A 61 -1.96 -19.63 4.44
N GLY A 62 -2.34 -20.78 3.89
CA GLY A 62 -2.17 -22.07 4.57
C GLY A 62 -3.18 -22.27 5.71
N GLY A 63 -4.26 -21.47 5.71
CA GLY A 63 -5.30 -21.46 6.72
C GLY A 63 -5.55 -20.05 7.29
N PRO A 64 -6.73 -19.79 7.88
CA PRO A 64 -7.12 -18.46 8.33
C PRO A 64 -6.62 -18.09 9.74
N LYS A 65 -5.96 -19.01 10.47
CA LYS A 65 -5.71 -18.79 11.90
C LYS A 65 -4.75 -17.63 12.16
N ALA A 66 -3.66 -17.52 11.39
CA ALA A 66 -2.69 -16.43 11.56
C ALA A 66 -3.33 -15.05 11.33
N SER A 67 -4.12 -14.88 10.27
CA SER A 67 -4.79 -13.61 9.95
C SER A 67 -5.85 -13.26 11.00
N GLN A 68 -6.65 -14.24 11.44
CA GLN A 68 -7.66 -14.05 12.50
C GLN A 68 -7.02 -13.70 13.85
N PHE A 69 -5.95 -14.40 14.23
CA PHE A 69 -5.23 -14.14 15.47
C PHE A 69 -4.60 -12.75 15.45
N ALA A 70 -4.04 -12.32 14.31
CA ALA A 70 -3.49 -10.98 14.14
C ALA A 70 -4.57 -9.89 14.27
N GLY A 71 -5.73 -10.08 13.63
CA GLY A 71 -6.86 -9.15 13.72
C GLY A 71 -7.32 -8.89 15.16
N ILE A 72 -7.24 -9.90 16.02
CA ILE A 72 -7.67 -9.79 17.41
C ILE A 72 -6.59 -9.19 18.32
N ASN A 73 -5.30 -9.37 18.00
CA ASN A 73 -4.22 -9.18 18.98
C ASN A 73 -3.15 -8.15 18.59
N LEU A 74 -2.95 -7.84 17.30
CA LEU A 74 -1.81 -7.01 16.86
C LEU A 74 -1.83 -5.60 17.49
N HIS A 75 -2.98 -4.93 17.45
CA HIS A 75 -3.14 -3.60 18.05
C HIS A 75 -2.82 -3.59 19.55
N LYS A 76 -3.13 -4.68 20.27
CA LYS A 76 -2.82 -4.83 21.70
C LYS A 76 -1.32 -4.95 21.93
N GLN A 77 -0.63 -5.76 21.11
CA GLN A 77 0.81 -5.95 21.19
C GLN A 77 1.58 -4.65 20.92
N ILE A 78 1.12 -3.85 19.96
CA ILE A 78 1.72 -2.54 19.65
C ILE A 78 1.58 -1.57 20.84
N LEU A 79 0.40 -1.50 21.45
CA LEU A 79 0.14 -0.63 22.61
C LEU A 79 0.96 -0.99 23.85
N GLN A 80 1.34 -2.26 23.99
CA GLN A 80 2.14 -2.75 25.13
C GLN A 80 3.63 -2.43 25.02
N GLN A 81 4.11 -1.94 23.86
CA GLN A 81 5.52 -1.61 23.70
C GLN A 81 5.91 -0.35 24.46
N GLU A 82 7.07 -0.35 25.13
CA GLU A 82 7.60 0.83 25.81
C GLU A 82 7.79 2.01 24.84
N ASP A 83 8.19 1.73 23.60
CA ASP A 83 8.35 2.72 22.54
C ASP A 83 7.03 3.45 22.23
N TYR A 84 5.88 2.78 22.38
CA TYR A 84 4.58 3.41 22.20
C TYR A 84 4.34 4.48 23.27
N ALA A 85 4.61 4.13 24.53
CA ALA A 85 4.48 5.06 25.67
C ALA A 85 5.46 6.25 25.56
N GLN A 86 6.61 6.05 24.91
CA GLN A 86 7.60 7.09 24.64
C GLN A 86 7.27 7.93 23.39
N GLY A 87 6.22 7.58 22.63
CA GLY A 87 5.83 8.27 21.39
C GLY A 87 6.62 7.84 20.15
N ASN A 88 7.50 6.84 20.25
CA ASN A 88 8.20 6.25 19.11
C ASN A 88 7.34 5.16 18.45
N LEU A 89 6.26 5.60 17.79
CA LEU A 89 5.32 4.72 17.11
C LEU A 89 5.96 3.81 16.05
N PRO A 90 6.94 4.27 15.24
CA PRO A 90 7.59 3.39 14.28
C PRO A 90 8.26 2.18 14.94
N GLU A 91 8.94 2.37 16.06
CA GLU A 91 9.58 1.26 16.76
C GLU A 91 8.58 0.39 17.53
N ALA A 92 7.53 1.00 18.09
CA ALA A 92 6.42 0.26 18.69
C ALA A 92 5.73 -0.68 17.69
N LEU A 93 5.56 -0.23 16.44
CA LEU A 93 5.04 -1.07 15.36
C LEU A 93 5.97 -2.24 15.08
N ARG A 94 7.28 -2.00 14.95
CA ARG A 94 8.25 -3.09 14.68
C ARG A 94 8.27 -4.14 15.78
N LYS A 95 8.40 -3.70 17.04
CA LYS A 95 8.41 -4.62 18.18
C LYS A 95 7.06 -5.27 18.42
N GLY A 96 5.95 -4.56 18.20
CA GLY A 96 4.61 -5.10 18.33
C GLY A 96 4.32 -6.25 17.37
N PHE A 97 4.81 -6.17 16.13
CA PHE A 97 4.72 -7.27 15.17
C PHE A 97 5.55 -8.49 15.61
N LEU A 98 6.80 -8.28 16.04
CA LEU A 98 7.65 -9.38 16.54
C LEU A 98 7.07 -10.01 17.83
N ALA A 99 6.51 -9.20 18.72
CA ALA A 99 5.88 -9.65 19.95
C ALA A 99 4.61 -10.47 19.67
N LEU A 100 3.80 -10.07 18.67
CA LEU A 100 2.67 -10.87 18.22
C LEU A 100 3.12 -12.20 17.61
N ASP A 101 4.17 -12.20 16.79
CA ASP A 101 4.69 -13.41 16.16
C ASP A 101 5.21 -14.41 17.21
N GLU A 102 5.89 -13.91 18.24
CA GLU A 102 6.30 -14.73 19.39
C GLU A 102 5.11 -15.19 20.23
N GLN A 103 4.09 -14.34 20.41
CA GLN A 103 2.84 -14.74 21.08
C GLN A 103 2.17 -15.90 20.36
N MET A 104 2.08 -15.86 19.03
CA MET A 104 1.56 -16.96 18.21
C MET A 104 2.44 -18.21 18.34
N ARG A 105 3.77 -18.07 18.40
CA ARG A 105 4.69 -19.22 18.55
C ARG A 105 4.57 -19.91 19.91
N ALA A 106 4.26 -19.14 20.95
CA ALA A 106 4.09 -19.62 22.31
C ALA A 106 2.68 -20.17 22.60
N ASP A 107 1.70 -19.88 21.76
CA ASP A 107 0.32 -20.35 21.88
C ASP A 107 0.17 -21.79 21.37
N ASP A 108 -0.47 -22.66 22.16
CA ASP A 108 -0.56 -24.10 21.85
C ASP A 108 -1.40 -24.41 20.60
N GLU A 109 -2.39 -23.58 20.25
CA GLU A 109 -3.22 -23.80 19.06
C GLU A 109 -2.57 -23.26 17.78
N MET A 110 -1.71 -22.25 17.93
CA MET A 110 -1.01 -21.58 16.84
C MET A 110 0.37 -22.18 16.54
N ARG A 111 1.08 -22.70 17.55
CA ARG A 111 2.47 -23.20 17.42
C ARG A 111 2.62 -24.27 16.35
N ASP A 112 1.65 -25.19 16.28
CA ASP A 112 1.66 -26.33 15.36
C ASP A 112 0.82 -26.06 14.09
N ASP A 113 0.25 -24.86 13.97
CA ASP A 113 -0.45 -24.42 12.77
C ASP A 113 0.54 -24.02 11.67
N VAL A 114 0.18 -24.31 10.42
CA VAL A 114 1.04 -24.02 9.26
C VAL A 114 0.71 -22.71 8.58
N SER A 115 -0.34 -22.02 9.04
CA SER A 115 -0.74 -20.75 8.45
C SER A 115 0.27 -19.64 8.69
N GLY A 116 0.33 -18.74 7.72
CA GLY A 116 0.94 -17.43 7.87
C GLY A 116 -0.05 -16.36 7.43
N ALA A 117 0.34 -15.11 7.63
CA ALA A 117 -0.44 -13.98 7.13
C ALA A 117 0.46 -12.80 6.79
N THR A 118 0.11 -12.10 5.71
CA THR A 118 0.55 -10.72 5.52
C THR A 118 -0.16 -9.84 6.55
N ALA A 119 0.39 -8.64 6.78
CA ALA A 119 -0.26 -7.63 7.57
C ALA A 119 0.17 -6.25 7.10
N VAL A 120 -0.78 -5.47 6.61
CA VAL A 120 -0.63 -4.03 6.40
C VAL A 120 -1.46 -3.29 7.44
N VAL A 121 -0.81 -2.44 8.23
CA VAL A 121 -1.41 -1.71 9.36
C VAL A 121 -1.17 -0.23 9.18
N VAL A 122 -2.20 0.57 9.37
CA VAL A 122 -2.12 2.02 9.47
C VAL A 122 -2.60 2.47 10.85
N LEU A 123 -1.71 3.12 11.60
CA LEU A 123 -2.08 3.93 12.76
C LEU A 123 -2.26 5.38 12.31
N VAL A 124 -3.31 6.03 12.81
CA VAL A 124 -3.43 7.49 12.72
C VAL A 124 -3.48 8.04 14.14
N LYS A 125 -2.49 8.83 14.52
CA LYS A 125 -2.37 9.42 15.85
C LYS A 125 -1.77 10.82 15.75
N ASP A 126 -2.39 11.77 16.43
CA ASP A 126 -1.90 13.16 16.52
C ASP A 126 -1.54 13.76 15.13
N ASP A 127 -2.43 13.55 14.14
CA ASP A 127 -2.30 13.99 12.73
C ASP A 127 -1.12 13.37 11.96
N VAL A 128 -0.58 12.24 12.42
CA VAL A 128 0.46 11.47 11.72
C VAL A 128 -0.07 10.10 11.33
N ILE A 129 0.16 9.72 10.07
CA ILE A 129 -0.06 8.38 9.54
C ILE A 129 1.21 7.57 9.76
N HIS A 130 1.11 6.40 10.40
CA HIS A 130 2.18 5.41 10.47
C HIS A 130 1.71 4.11 9.83
N CYS A 131 2.33 3.73 8.71
CA CYS A 131 2.02 2.50 8.00
C CYS A 131 3.12 1.46 8.23
N ALA A 132 2.77 0.30 8.76
CA ALA A 132 3.64 -0.85 8.92
C ALA A 132 3.20 -2.00 7.99
N ASN A 133 4.14 -2.62 7.28
CA ASN A 133 3.83 -3.69 6.34
C ASN A 133 4.75 -4.91 6.50
N VAL A 134 4.16 -6.10 6.49
CA VAL A 134 4.81 -7.38 6.18
C VAL A 134 4.00 -8.12 5.12
N GLY A 135 4.67 -8.64 4.11
CA GLY A 135 4.02 -9.29 2.97
C GLY A 135 3.70 -8.32 1.83
N ASP A 136 2.75 -8.68 1.01
CA ASP A 136 2.36 -8.03 -0.25
C ASP A 136 0.92 -7.49 -0.28
N SER A 137 0.22 -7.51 0.85
CA SER A 137 -0.83 -6.52 1.11
C SER A 137 -0.23 -5.11 1.02
N ARG A 138 -1.05 -4.13 0.63
CA ARG A 138 -0.57 -2.76 0.38
C ARG A 138 -1.52 -1.70 0.92
N ALA A 139 -0.92 -0.61 1.37
CA ALA A 139 -1.61 0.62 1.74
C ALA A 139 -1.13 1.79 0.87
N VAL A 140 -2.09 2.62 0.45
CA VAL A 140 -1.87 3.86 -0.29
C VAL A 140 -2.68 5.00 0.33
N VAL A 141 -2.20 6.22 0.20
CA VAL A 141 -2.91 7.44 0.56
C VAL A 141 -3.15 8.29 -0.69
N SER A 142 -4.35 8.83 -0.82
CA SER A 142 -4.66 9.83 -1.85
C SER A 142 -4.34 11.23 -1.33
N VAL A 143 -3.49 11.94 -2.06
CA VAL A 143 -3.16 13.34 -1.79
C VAL A 143 -3.42 14.15 -3.05
N CYS A 144 -4.47 14.98 -3.05
CA CYS A 144 -4.94 15.71 -4.23
C CYS A 144 -5.10 14.81 -5.48
N GLY A 145 -5.68 13.62 -5.31
CA GLY A 145 -5.86 12.62 -6.36
C GLY A 145 -4.61 11.90 -6.84
N GLU A 146 -3.45 12.14 -6.23
CA GLU A 146 -2.22 11.38 -6.50
C GLU A 146 -2.12 10.21 -5.52
N ALA A 147 -1.93 8.99 -6.04
CA ALA A 147 -1.68 7.83 -5.21
C ALA A 147 -0.25 7.83 -4.66
N ARG A 148 -0.11 7.95 -3.34
CA ARG A 148 1.17 7.82 -2.65
C ARG A 148 1.25 6.48 -1.92
N PRO A 149 2.21 5.60 -2.24
CA PRO A 149 2.38 4.35 -1.53
C PRO A 149 2.85 4.59 -0.10
N LEU A 150 2.15 3.99 0.87
CA LEU A 150 2.55 3.94 2.28
C LEU A 150 3.23 2.62 2.65
N SER A 151 3.21 1.66 1.74
CA SER A 151 3.96 0.41 1.85
C SER A 151 4.45 -0.07 0.48
N PHE A 152 5.41 -1.00 0.52
CA PHE A 152 5.92 -1.71 -0.64
C PHE A 152 5.87 -3.21 -0.36
N ASP A 153 5.54 -3.98 -1.39
CA ASP A 153 5.37 -5.43 -1.27
C ASP A 153 6.69 -6.12 -0.95
N HIS A 154 6.63 -7.10 -0.04
CA HIS A 154 7.78 -7.91 0.35
C HIS A 154 7.85 -9.21 -0.45
N LYS A 155 8.44 -9.11 -1.65
CA LYS A 155 8.67 -10.26 -2.54
C LYS A 155 10.10 -10.80 -2.38
N PRO A 156 10.33 -12.12 -2.42
CA PRO A 156 11.67 -12.73 -2.25
C PRO A 156 12.75 -12.20 -3.19
N ALA A 157 12.42 -11.81 -4.42
CA ALA A 157 13.37 -11.26 -5.38
C ALA A 157 13.77 -9.79 -5.13
N ASN A 158 13.10 -9.09 -4.21
CA ASN A 158 13.48 -7.73 -3.83
C ASN A 158 14.89 -7.73 -3.24
N GLU A 159 15.73 -6.77 -3.61
CA GLU A 159 17.16 -6.79 -3.30
C GLU A 159 17.46 -6.93 -1.80
N LYS A 160 16.76 -6.18 -0.93
CA LYS A 160 16.92 -6.25 0.53
C LYS A 160 16.48 -7.61 1.09
N GLU A 161 15.40 -8.16 0.55
CA GLU A 161 14.81 -9.42 1.00
C GLU A 161 15.69 -10.60 0.59
N ALA A 162 16.13 -10.65 -0.68
CA ALA A 162 17.04 -11.67 -1.19
C ALA A 162 18.36 -11.70 -0.39
N LYS A 163 18.92 -10.54 -0.05
CA LYS A 163 20.12 -10.44 0.79
C LYS A 163 19.88 -11.02 2.18
N ARG A 164 18.76 -10.70 2.83
CA ARG A 164 18.41 -11.26 4.16
C ARG A 164 18.24 -12.78 4.07
N ILE A 165 17.49 -13.28 3.08
CA ILE A 165 17.24 -14.71 2.88
C ILE A 165 18.56 -15.48 2.71
N LEU A 166 19.46 -14.98 1.86
CA LEU A 166 20.77 -15.61 1.65
C LEU A 166 21.64 -15.56 2.91
N ALA A 167 21.68 -14.43 3.62
CA ALA A 167 22.45 -14.28 4.86
C ALA A 167 21.96 -15.21 5.98
N ALA A 168 20.66 -15.52 6.00
CA ALA A 168 20.04 -16.44 6.94
C ALA A 168 20.18 -17.93 6.55
N GLY A 169 20.84 -18.23 5.42
CA GLY A 169 21.08 -19.59 4.93
C GLY A 169 20.00 -20.16 4.01
N GLY A 170 19.04 -19.35 3.59
CA GLY A 170 18.04 -19.71 2.57
C GLY A 170 18.49 -19.37 1.15
N TRP A 171 17.61 -19.59 0.18
CA TRP A 171 17.81 -19.18 -1.21
C TRP A 171 16.51 -18.66 -1.82
N VAL A 172 16.61 -17.97 -2.96
CA VAL A 172 15.45 -17.51 -3.73
C VAL A 172 15.41 -18.25 -5.05
N GLU A 173 14.30 -18.90 -5.34
CA GLU A 173 14.07 -19.65 -6.58
C GLU A 173 12.65 -19.34 -7.10
N PHE A 174 12.53 -18.96 -8.38
CA PHE A 174 11.25 -18.54 -9.00
C PHE A 174 10.47 -17.50 -8.17
N ASN A 175 11.17 -16.50 -7.60
CA ASN A 175 10.62 -15.50 -6.69
C ASN A 175 9.94 -16.10 -5.43
N ARG A 176 10.45 -17.23 -4.95
CA ARG A 176 9.99 -17.91 -3.73
C ARG A 176 11.14 -18.17 -2.77
N VAL A 177 10.90 -18.01 -1.47
CA VAL A 177 11.83 -18.41 -0.40
C VAL A 177 11.95 -19.92 -0.42
N ASN A 178 13.17 -20.40 -0.62
CA ASN A 178 13.53 -21.81 -0.74
C ASN A 178 12.69 -22.56 -1.80
N GLY A 179 12.26 -21.86 -2.86
CA GLY A 179 11.38 -22.42 -3.91
C GLY A 179 9.93 -22.66 -3.47
N ASN A 180 9.56 -22.30 -2.24
CA ASN A 180 8.26 -22.64 -1.64
C ASN A 180 7.36 -21.40 -1.45
N LEU A 181 7.70 -20.50 -0.53
CA LEU A 181 6.82 -19.39 -0.13
C LEU A 181 7.01 -18.16 -1.03
N ALA A 182 5.93 -17.59 -1.56
CA ALA A 182 5.96 -16.42 -2.45
C ALA A 182 6.17 -15.08 -1.71
N LEU A 183 6.18 -15.11 -0.39
CA LEU A 183 6.36 -13.97 0.51
C LEU A 183 7.72 -14.04 1.18
N SER A 184 8.39 -12.89 1.31
CA SER A 184 9.61 -12.80 2.13
C SER A 184 9.33 -12.37 3.56
N ARG A 185 8.16 -11.80 3.85
CA ARG A 185 7.76 -11.38 5.20
C ARG A 185 6.32 -11.80 5.46
N ALA A 186 6.06 -12.28 6.67
CA ALA A 186 4.75 -12.73 7.13
C ALA A 186 4.75 -12.92 8.66
N LEU A 187 3.58 -12.82 9.27
CA LEU A 187 3.27 -13.39 10.59
C LEU A 187 3.10 -14.91 10.46
N GLY A 188 3.35 -15.68 11.52
CA GLY A 188 3.25 -17.14 11.48
C GLY A 188 4.39 -17.77 10.67
N ASP A 189 4.10 -18.74 9.80
CA ASP A 189 5.12 -19.38 8.92
C ASP A 189 6.33 -19.93 9.68
N PHE A 190 6.13 -20.48 10.88
CA PHE A 190 7.24 -20.79 11.81
C PHE A 190 8.23 -21.82 11.28
N VAL A 191 7.87 -22.60 10.27
CA VAL A 191 8.82 -23.49 9.56
C VAL A 191 9.99 -22.72 8.93
N PHE A 192 9.78 -21.45 8.58
CA PHE A 192 10.78 -20.55 8.00
C PHE A 192 11.50 -19.67 9.05
N LYS A 193 11.19 -19.84 10.34
CA LYS A 193 11.69 -19.01 11.46
C LYS A 193 12.34 -19.86 12.55
N ARG A 194 13.26 -20.75 12.17
CA ARG A 194 13.87 -21.76 13.08
C ARG A 194 15.38 -21.63 13.24
N ASN A 195 15.97 -20.53 12.77
CA ASN A 195 17.39 -20.32 12.94
C ASN A 195 17.65 -19.60 14.28
N ASP A 196 17.91 -20.36 15.34
CA ASP A 196 18.13 -19.82 16.69
C ASP A 196 19.42 -19.00 16.82
N ALA A 197 20.31 -19.03 15.82
CA ALA A 197 21.57 -18.28 15.82
C ALA A 197 21.43 -16.82 15.36
N ILE A 198 20.27 -16.43 14.82
CA ILE A 198 20.02 -15.09 14.29
C ILE A 198 18.71 -14.54 14.88
N PRO A 199 18.59 -13.21 15.01
CA PRO A 199 17.40 -12.62 15.61
C PRO A 199 16.17 -12.73 14.68
N PRO A 200 14.94 -12.58 15.21
CA PRO A 200 13.69 -12.74 14.46
C PRO A 200 13.59 -11.89 13.18
N GLU A 201 14.12 -10.67 13.20
CA GLU A 201 14.15 -9.75 12.07
C GLU A 201 15.09 -10.18 10.93
N GLN A 202 15.99 -11.14 11.19
CA GLN A 202 16.95 -11.65 10.22
C GLN A 202 16.61 -13.03 9.65
N GLN A 203 15.51 -13.66 10.08
CA GLN A 203 15.07 -14.96 9.57
C GLN A 203 14.79 -14.93 8.05
N ILE A 204 14.80 -16.10 7.38
CA ILE A 204 14.53 -16.19 5.92
C ILE A 204 13.13 -15.64 5.58
N VAL A 205 12.14 -15.87 6.44
CA VAL A 205 10.86 -15.15 6.47
C VAL A 205 10.78 -14.43 7.80
N THR A 206 10.42 -13.16 7.83
CA THR A 206 10.37 -12.39 9.08
C THR A 206 9.04 -11.67 9.26
N ALA A 207 8.61 -11.51 10.52
CA ALA A 207 7.50 -10.67 10.93
C ALA A 207 7.90 -9.20 11.14
N TYR A 208 9.16 -8.83 10.88
CA TYR A 208 9.63 -7.46 11.07
C TYR A 208 9.11 -6.51 9.96
N PRO A 209 8.29 -5.51 10.29
CA PRO A 209 7.69 -4.65 9.28
C PRO A 209 8.62 -3.54 8.81
N ASP A 210 8.49 -3.17 7.54
CA ASP A 210 8.89 -1.84 7.10
C ASP A 210 7.85 -0.83 7.59
N VAL A 211 8.30 0.33 8.06
CA VAL A 211 7.42 1.38 8.60
C VAL A 211 7.67 2.72 7.90
N ILE A 212 6.63 3.30 7.34
CA ILE A 212 6.61 4.62 6.72
C ILE A 212 5.73 5.55 7.55
N SER A 213 6.10 6.83 7.66
CA SER A 213 5.32 7.83 8.38
C SER A 213 5.18 9.11 7.57
N GLU A 214 3.98 9.68 7.54
CA GLU A 214 3.65 10.90 6.81
C GLU A 214 2.71 11.76 7.67
N ASN A 215 2.94 13.08 7.65
CA ASN A 215 2.05 14.03 8.34
C ASN A 215 0.82 14.29 7.49
N ILE A 216 -0.36 14.25 8.12
CA ILE A 216 -1.61 14.61 7.46
C ILE A 216 -1.60 16.11 7.16
N THR A 217 -2.03 16.45 5.95
CA THR A 217 -2.25 17.83 5.50
C THR A 217 -3.68 18.00 4.99
N ASP A 218 -4.07 19.24 4.71
CA ASP A 218 -5.38 19.54 4.11
C ASP A 218 -5.56 18.88 2.73
N ASP A 219 -4.49 18.50 2.05
CA ASP A 219 -4.50 17.84 0.74
C ASP A 219 -4.75 16.33 0.82
N HIS A 220 -4.63 15.73 2.01
CA HIS A 220 -4.91 14.33 2.21
C HIS A 220 -6.43 14.08 2.15
N GLU A 221 -6.82 13.10 1.33
CA GLU A 221 -8.22 12.77 1.05
C GLU A 221 -8.63 11.49 1.80
N PHE A 222 -8.02 10.36 1.46
CA PHE A 222 -8.38 9.05 2.03
C PHE A 222 -7.21 8.06 1.94
N LEU A 223 -7.30 6.99 2.73
CA LEU A 223 -6.41 5.83 2.70
C LEU A 223 -7.14 4.64 2.08
N VAL A 224 -6.39 3.74 1.42
CA VAL A 224 -6.88 2.43 1.00
C VAL A 224 -5.89 1.38 1.48
N LEU A 225 -6.36 0.38 2.22
CA LEU A 225 -5.62 -0.82 2.60
C LEU A 225 -6.30 -2.01 1.92
N ALA A 226 -5.54 -2.87 1.24
CA ALA A 226 -6.09 -4.09 0.64
C ALA A 226 -5.06 -5.21 0.51
N CYS A 227 -5.53 -6.44 0.36
CA CYS A 227 -4.71 -7.61 0.00
C CYS A 227 -4.35 -7.62 -1.49
N ASP A 228 -3.49 -8.55 -1.90
CA ASP A 228 -3.00 -8.64 -3.28
C ASP A 228 -4.11 -8.99 -4.29
N GLY A 229 -5.21 -9.62 -3.85
CA GLY A 229 -6.41 -9.85 -4.66
C GLY A 229 -7.00 -8.58 -5.31
N ILE A 230 -6.70 -7.40 -4.76
CA ILE A 230 -7.00 -6.11 -5.39
C ILE A 230 -5.79 -5.59 -6.19
N TRP A 231 -4.60 -5.58 -5.59
CA TRP A 231 -3.40 -4.94 -6.15
C TRP A 231 -2.79 -5.68 -7.35
N ASP A 232 -3.11 -6.96 -7.53
CA ASP A 232 -2.76 -7.74 -8.71
C ASP A 232 -3.60 -7.36 -9.94
N VAL A 233 -4.78 -6.77 -9.73
CA VAL A 233 -5.71 -6.39 -10.79
C VAL A 233 -5.61 -4.92 -11.16
N LEU A 234 -5.42 -4.05 -10.16
CA LEU A 234 -5.40 -2.61 -10.33
C LEU A 234 -4.14 -2.01 -9.70
N SER A 235 -3.53 -1.05 -10.41
CA SER A 235 -2.44 -0.26 -9.89
C SER A 235 -2.88 0.69 -8.77
N ASN A 236 -1.91 1.22 -8.03
CA ASN A 236 -2.15 2.21 -6.97
C ASN A 236 -3.01 3.39 -7.44
N GLN A 237 -2.69 3.94 -8.63
CA GLN A 237 -3.39 5.09 -9.17
C GLN A 237 -4.80 4.72 -9.66
N GLU A 238 -4.99 3.57 -10.30
CA GLU A 238 -6.31 3.12 -10.72
C GLU A 238 -7.27 2.93 -9.54
N VAL A 239 -6.78 2.41 -8.41
CA VAL A 239 -7.59 2.29 -7.18
C VAL A 239 -7.93 3.66 -6.61
N VAL A 240 -6.96 4.58 -6.54
CA VAL A 240 -7.21 5.95 -6.06
C VAL A 240 -8.20 6.68 -6.94
N ASP A 241 -8.05 6.62 -8.26
CA ASP A 241 -8.98 7.25 -9.21
C ASP A 241 -10.39 6.66 -9.06
N PHE A 242 -10.51 5.34 -8.96
CA PHE A 242 -11.78 4.65 -8.77
C PHE A 242 -12.51 5.11 -7.50
N VAL A 243 -11.80 5.13 -6.36
CA VAL A 243 -12.36 5.53 -5.07
C VAL A 243 -12.70 7.02 -5.07
N ARG A 244 -11.80 7.86 -5.58
CA ARG A 244 -11.95 9.32 -5.59
C ARG A 244 -13.14 9.78 -6.42
N GLU A 245 -13.33 9.21 -7.61
CA GLU A 245 -14.49 9.47 -8.47
C GLU A 245 -15.80 9.21 -7.69
N ARG A 246 -15.89 8.07 -7.01
CA ARG A 246 -17.11 7.67 -6.29
C ARG A 246 -17.35 8.47 -5.02
N LEU A 247 -16.30 8.86 -4.31
CA LEU A 247 -16.41 9.79 -3.18
C LEU A 247 -16.89 11.17 -3.66
N ALA A 248 -16.43 11.64 -4.82
CA ALA A 248 -16.92 12.90 -5.41
C ALA A 248 -18.41 12.82 -5.83
N GLU A 249 -18.90 11.63 -6.16
CA GLU A 249 -20.33 11.34 -6.37
C GLU A 249 -21.12 11.18 -5.05
N ASN A 250 -20.50 11.40 -3.90
CA ASN A 250 -21.09 11.21 -2.57
C ASN A 250 -21.59 9.76 -2.33
N ARG A 251 -20.90 8.76 -2.91
CA ARG A 251 -21.12 7.36 -2.53
C ARG A 251 -20.47 7.07 -1.19
N ASP A 252 -21.14 6.26 -0.37
CA ASP A 252 -20.58 5.86 0.92
C ASP A 252 -19.39 4.90 0.73
N PRO A 253 -18.36 4.94 1.59
CA PRO A 253 -17.17 4.10 1.45
C PRO A 253 -17.44 2.59 1.38
N GLN A 254 -18.49 2.09 2.05
CA GLN A 254 -18.82 0.66 2.03
C GLN A 254 -19.26 0.23 0.63
N THR A 255 -20.16 0.99 0.00
CA THR A 255 -20.57 0.76 -1.38
C THR A 255 -19.37 0.81 -2.34
N ILE A 256 -18.45 1.75 -2.13
CA ILE A 256 -17.22 1.85 -2.95
C ILE A 256 -16.35 0.60 -2.80
N CYS A 257 -16.19 0.07 -1.59
CA CYS A 257 -15.50 -1.20 -1.35
C CYS A 257 -16.16 -2.34 -2.15
N GLU A 258 -17.48 -2.49 -2.07
CA GLU A 258 -18.21 -3.56 -2.77
C GLU A 258 -18.08 -3.49 -4.30
N GLU A 259 -18.15 -2.27 -4.84
CA GLU A 259 -17.93 -2.01 -6.27
C GLU A 259 -16.50 -2.34 -6.68
N LEU A 260 -15.50 -2.01 -5.86
CA LEU A 260 -14.09 -2.32 -6.10
C LEU A 260 -13.84 -3.83 -6.12
N LEU A 261 -14.39 -4.57 -5.15
CA LEU A 261 -14.32 -6.05 -5.14
C LEU A 261 -14.92 -6.64 -6.42
N THR A 262 -16.06 -6.12 -6.86
CA THR A 262 -16.74 -6.56 -8.08
C THR A 262 -15.92 -6.24 -9.33
N ARG A 263 -15.23 -5.09 -9.33
CA ARG A 263 -14.37 -4.65 -10.43
C ARG A 263 -13.10 -5.51 -10.57
N CYS A 264 -12.59 -6.05 -9.46
CA CYS A 264 -11.40 -6.91 -9.45
C CYS A 264 -11.69 -8.39 -9.69
N LEU A 265 -12.93 -8.85 -9.42
CA LEU A 265 -13.30 -10.24 -9.61
C LEU A 265 -13.20 -10.69 -11.07
N ALA A 266 -12.45 -11.76 -11.31
CA ALA A 266 -12.33 -12.35 -12.63
C ALA A 266 -13.65 -13.00 -13.09
N PRO A 267 -14.02 -12.88 -14.38
CA PRO A 267 -15.21 -13.52 -14.93
C PRO A 267 -15.07 -15.05 -15.02
N ASP A 268 -13.85 -15.56 -15.11
CA ASP A 268 -13.49 -16.97 -15.11
C ASP A 268 -12.13 -17.18 -14.44
N SER A 269 -11.83 -18.44 -14.08
CA SER A 269 -10.56 -18.84 -13.47
C SER A 269 -9.51 -19.30 -14.48
N GLN A 270 -9.69 -19.06 -15.78
CA GLN A 270 -8.81 -19.56 -16.84
C GLN A 270 -7.65 -18.60 -17.14
N MET A 271 -7.82 -17.30 -16.85
CA MET A 271 -6.84 -16.26 -17.16
C MET A 271 -5.75 -16.07 -16.09
N GLY A 272 -4.92 -17.09 -15.87
CA GLY A 272 -3.67 -16.93 -15.12
C GLY A 272 -3.79 -16.62 -13.62
N GLY A 273 -5.00 -16.68 -13.07
CA GLY A 273 -5.28 -16.52 -11.63
C GLY A 273 -5.49 -15.08 -11.15
N VAL A 274 -5.29 -14.07 -12.00
CA VAL A 274 -5.53 -12.66 -11.64
C VAL A 274 -7.03 -12.46 -11.38
N GLY A 275 -7.39 -11.82 -10.26
CA GLY A 275 -8.79 -11.62 -9.85
C GLY A 275 -9.49 -12.90 -9.35
N CYS A 276 -8.73 -13.98 -9.11
CA CYS A 276 -9.24 -15.25 -8.58
C CYS A 276 -8.96 -15.44 -7.07
N ASP A 277 -8.50 -14.40 -6.38
CA ASP A 277 -8.12 -14.48 -4.98
C ASP A 277 -9.27 -14.15 -4.02
N ASN A 278 -9.03 -14.36 -2.72
CA ASN A 278 -9.73 -13.61 -1.68
C ASN A 278 -9.46 -12.12 -1.89
N MET A 279 -10.46 -11.29 -1.59
CA MET A 279 -10.32 -9.85 -1.72
C MET A 279 -10.87 -9.17 -0.49
N THR A 280 -10.05 -8.33 0.13
CA THR A 280 -10.41 -7.50 1.28
C THR A 280 -9.89 -6.09 1.05
N VAL A 281 -10.74 -5.09 1.28
CA VAL A 281 -10.37 -3.67 1.20
C VAL A 281 -10.97 -2.87 2.35
N VAL A 282 -10.20 -1.93 2.88
CA VAL A 282 -10.62 -0.90 3.84
C VAL A 282 -10.33 0.48 3.25
N ILE A 283 -11.35 1.32 3.12
CA ILE A 283 -11.25 2.72 2.70
C ILE A 283 -11.45 3.59 3.94
N VAL A 284 -10.51 4.50 4.20
CA VAL A 284 -10.56 5.44 5.33
C VAL A 284 -10.54 6.86 4.80
N GLY A 285 -11.70 7.51 4.74
CA GLY A 285 -11.83 8.93 4.42
C GLY A 285 -11.39 9.81 5.58
N LEU A 286 -10.49 10.77 5.33
CA LEU A 286 -9.93 11.67 6.34
C LEU A 286 -10.79 12.93 6.44
N LEU A 287 -11.55 13.06 7.53
CA LEU A 287 -12.48 14.18 7.75
C LEU A 287 -11.82 15.38 8.42
N GLN A 288 -10.77 15.17 9.22
CA GLN A 288 -10.02 16.26 9.88
C GLN A 288 -10.92 17.22 10.68
N LYS A 289 -11.94 16.69 11.41
CA LYS A 289 -12.96 17.45 12.15
C LYS A 289 -13.86 18.35 11.29
N GLN A 290 -13.88 18.11 9.99
CA GLN A 290 -14.80 18.72 9.04
C GLN A 290 -15.95 17.76 8.74
N SER A 291 -17.04 18.28 8.17
CA SER A 291 -18.16 17.44 7.77
C SER A 291 -17.77 16.53 6.59
N PRO A 292 -18.43 15.36 6.43
CA PRO A 292 -18.21 14.48 5.28
C PRO A 292 -18.35 15.16 3.91
N GLU A 293 -19.18 16.20 3.78
CA GLU A 293 -19.31 16.95 2.53
C GLU A 293 -18.00 17.66 2.11
N ASN A 294 -17.10 17.96 3.06
CA ASN A 294 -15.80 18.52 2.74
C ASN A 294 -14.91 17.50 2.04
N LEU A 295 -14.97 16.22 2.43
CA LEU A 295 -14.25 15.15 1.75
C LEU A 295 -14.77 14.96 0.32
N VAL A 296 -16.10 14.96 0.13
CA VAL A 296 -16.73 14.91 -1.20
C VAL A 296 -16.24 16.06 -2.08
N THR A 297 -16.28 17.28 -1.53
CA THR A 297 -15.82 18.49 -2.24
C THR A 297 -14.32 18.40 -2.56
N LYS A 298 -13.50 17.87 -1.65
CA LYS A 298 -12.05 17.70 -1.84
C LYS A 298 -11.76 16.71 -2.98
N CYS A 299 -12.40 15.54 -2.96
CA CYS A 299 -12.30 14.54 -4.04
C CYS A 299 -12.85 15.04 -5.38
N GLY A 300 -13.78 15.99 -5.39
CA GLY A 300 -14.31 16.62 -6.61
C GLY A 300 -13.39 17.66 -7.26
N ARG A 301 -12.29 18.08 -6.62
CA ARG A 301 -11.34 19.06 -7.18
C ARG A 301 -10.50 18.41 -8.30
N PRO A 302 -9.94 19.19 -9.25
CA PRO A 302 -8.95 18.68 -10.19
C PRO A 302 -7.78 18.03 -9.47
N SER A 303 -7.31 16.88 -9.96
CA SER A 303 -6.13 16.21 -9.40
C SER A 303 -4.88 17.06 -9.57
N ARG A 304 -3.81 16.76 -8.84
CA ARG A 304 -2.51 17.43 -9.02
C ARG A 304 -2.01 17.36 -10.47
N ALA A 305 -2.20 16.21 -11.13
CA ALA A 305 -1.84 16.05 -12.54
C ALA A 305 -2.68 16.95 -13.47
N ASP A 306 -3.96 17.16 -13.16
CA ASP A 306 -4.82 18.08 -13.92
C ASP A 306 -4.43 19.55 -13.70
N GLN A 307 -3.99 19.90 -12.49
CA GLN A 307 -3.54 21.25 -12.16
C GLN A 307 -2.26 21.60 -12.94
N VAL A 308 -1.25 20.71 -12.94
CA VAL A 308 0.00 20.93 -13.69
C VAL A 308 -0.26 21.12 -15.19
N LYS A 309 -1.14 20.29 -15.79
CA LYS A 309 -1.51 20.44 -17.21
C LYS A 309 -2.20 21.78 -17.52
N ARG A 310 -2.96 22.35 -16.58
CA ARG A 310 -3.59 23.66 -16.77
C ARG A 310 -2.59 24.80 -16.68
N ASP A 311 -1.64 24.69 -15.76
CA ASP A 311 -0.60 25.70 -15.57
C ASP A 311 0.34 25.74 -16.78
N ASP A 312 0.72 24.58 -17.35
CA ASP A 312 1.54 24.53 -18.58
C ASP A 312 0.83 25.16 -19.80
N VAL A 313 -0.50 25.02 -19.91
CA VAL A 313 -1.29 25.65 -20.99
C VAL A 313 -1.38 27.18 -20.83
N HIS A 314 -1.25 27.71 -19.62
CA HIS A 314 -1.32 29.16 -19.37
C HIS A 314 0.01 29.89 -19.60
N VAL A 315 1.15 29.20 -19.65
CA VAL A 315 2.46 29.82 -19.88
C VAL A 315 2.71 30.14 -21.36
N ASP A 316 2.03 29.46 -22.29
CA ASP A 316 2.24 29.65 -23.74
C ASP A 316 1.47 30.84 -24.36
N ASP A 317 0.51 31.45 -23.66
CA ASP A 317 -0.32 32.54 -24.24
C ASP A 317 0.24 33.96 -23.99
N ASP A 318 1.23 34.13 -23.09
CA ASP A 318 1.69 35.45 -22.64
C ASP A 318 3.00 35.95 -23.31
N THR A 319 3.52 35.26 -24.33
CA THR A 319 4.76 35.67 -25.04
C THR A 319 4.58 36.26 -26.44
N ARG A 320 3.35 36.59 -26.89
CA ARG A 320 3.17 37.36 -28.14
C ARG A 320 3.15 38.87 -27.91
N GLN A 321 4.26 39.42 -27.43
CA GLN A 321 4.53 40.86 -27.57
C GLN A 321 5.18 41.15 -28.94
N THR A 322 4.34 41.74 -29.80
CA THR A 322 4.63 42.65 -30.93
C THR A 322 6.10 42.88 -31.32
N VAL A 323 6.49 42.34 -32.48
CA VAL A 323 7.68 42.79 -33.24
C VAL A 323 7.29 43.96 -34.14
N PRO A 324 7.92 45.14 -34.06
CA PRO A 324 7.76 46.19 -35.06
C PRO A 324 8.56 45.84 -36.33
N LYS A 325 7.94 46.04 -37.50
CA LYS A 325 8.58 46.00 -38.82
C LYS A 325 9.29 47.33 -39.10
N GLU A 326 10.56 47.30 -39.46
CA GLU A 326 11.24 48.31 -40.31
C GLU A 326 12.47 47.63 -40.95
N THR A 327 12.41 47.36 -42.25
CA THR A 327 12.91 48.12 -43.42
C THR A 327 14.35 47.80 -43.82
N THR A 328 14.46 47.46 -45.08
CA THR A 328 15.62 47.00 -45.84
C THR A 328 16.58 48.15 -46.14
N ASP A 329 17.89 47.93 -45.95
CA ASP A 329 18.93 48.44 -46.84
C ASP A 329 20.22 47.58 -46.75
N LYS A 330 20.82 47.34 -47.92
CA LYS A 330 22.13 46.71 -48.16
C LYS A 330 22.96 47.69 -49.02
N PRO A 331 24.27 47.49 -49.27
CA PRO A 331 25.36 46.92 -48.46
C PRO A 331 26.65 47.78 -48.56
N VAL A 332 27.68 47.53 -47.74
CA VAL A 332 29.08 47.93 -48.07
C VAL A 332 30.06 46.83 -47.64
N ASN A 333 30.92 46.44 -48.58
CA ASN A 333 32.06 45.51 -48.46
C ASN A 333 33.21 46.09 -47.62
N THR A 334 33.95 45.20 -46.93
CA THR A 334 35.41 45.22 -46.70
C THR A 334 35.74 43.90 -45.99
N GLU A 335 36.19 42.85 -46.67
CA GLU A 335 37.58 42.45 -46.99
C GLU A 335 38.50 42.16 -45.78
N VAL A 336 39.13 40.97 -45.86
CA VAL A 336 40.31 40.40 -45.15
C VAL A 336 40.13 40.10 -43.64
N GLU A 337 40.52 38.97 -43.04
CA GLU A 337 41.63 38.02 -43.24
C GLU A 337 41.24 36.56 -42.91
N GLU A 338 41.91 35.64 -43.62
CA GLU A 338 42.01 34.19 -43.39
C GLU A 338 42.88 33.89 -42.17
N GLU A 339 42.57 32.80 -41.45
CA GLU A 339 43.57 31.86 -40.92
C GLU A 339 42.88 30.54 -40.53
N ASP A 340 43.15 29.48 -41.32
CA ASP A 340 43.51 28.08 -40.99
C ASP A 340 43.21 27.50 -39.58
N GLU A 341 42.95 26.21 -39.33
CA GLU A 341 42.91 24.95 -40.10
C GLU A 341 42.25 23.87 -39.19
N ALA A 342 41.52 22.96 -39.83
CA ALA A 342 41.14 21.56 -39.57
C ALA A 342 41.20 20.81 -38.17
N PRO A 343 40.36 19.75 -38.00
CA PRO A 343 40.22 18.88 -36.81
C PRO A 343 41.00 17.54 -37.00
N PRO A 344 40.63 16.33 -36.49
CA PRO A 344 39.92 15.85 -35.27
C PRO A 344 40.78 14.81 -34.49
N ALA A 345 40.28 14.22 -33.39
CA ALA A 345 40.48 12.78 -33.11
C ALA A 345 39.67 12.28 -31.89
N GLU A 346 38.94 11.21 -32.13
CA GLU A 346 38.44 10.21 -31.18
C GLU A 346 39.58 9.58 -30.36
N PHE A 347 39.27 9.07 -29.16
CA PHE A 347 39.74 7.74 -28.74
C PHE A 347 38.82 7.15 -27.67
N THR A 348 38.26 6.00 -28.00
CA THR A 348 37.65 5.00 -27.13
C THR A 348 38.73 4.23 -26.37
N ALA A 349 38.42 3.83 -25.13
CA ALA A 349 38.54 2.47 -24.59
C ALA A 349 37.85 2.41 -23.23
#